data_AF-A0A368JXX8-F1
#
_entry.id   AF-A0A368JXX8-F1
#
_cell.length_a   1.000
_cell.length_b   1.000
_cell.length_c   1.000
_cell.angle_alpha   90.00
_cell.angle_beta   90.00
_cell.angle_gamma   90.00
#
_symmetry.space_group_name_H-M   'P 1'
#
loop_
_entity.id
_entity.type
_entity.pdbx_description
1 polymer ?
#
loop_
_entity_poly.entity_id
_entity_poly.type
_entity_poly.pdbx_seq_one_letter_code
_entity_poly.pdbx_strand_id
1 'polypeptide(L)' 'MYNTDIPTRAELPSSAQLLRSTIIAMISAAAILVTVVLPAEYAIDPTGIGRALGLVEMGEIKAQLAEEAERD' A
#
# COMPACT_ATOMS: atom_id res chain seq x y z
N MET A 1 7.84 -40.00 8.84
CA MET A 1 6.71 -39.55 9.68
C MET A 1 5.96 -38.51 8.86
N TYR A 2 4.72 -38.77 8.46
CA TYR A 2 3.92 -37.83 7.67
C TYR A 2 3.57 -36.64 8.58
N ASN A 3 4.25 -35.51 8.39
CA ASN A 3 4.22 -34.35 9.29
C ASN A 3 3.40 -33.20 8.68
N THR A 4 2.20 -33.50 8.19
CA THR A 4 1.32 -32.48 7.62
C THR A 4 -0.09 -32.70 8.15
N ASP A 5 -0.42 -31.98 9.21
CA ASP A 5 -1.80 -31.83 9.69
C ASP A 5 -2.55 -30.98 8.67
N ILE A 6 -3.12 -31.65 7.66
CA ILE A 6 -3.95 -30.98 6.65
C ILE A 6 -5.28 -30.61 7.35
N PRO A 7 -5.66 -29.32 7.36
CA PRO A 7 -6.87 -28.90 8.04
C PRO A 7 -8.09 -29.58 7.44
N THR A 8 -8.98 -30.03 8.32
CA THR A 8 -10.28 -30.58 7.95
C THR A 8 -11.18 -29.45 7.45
N ARG A 9 -12.23 -29.78 6.67
CA ARG A 9 -13.16 -28.76 6.15
C ARG A 9 -13.82 -27.90 7.25
N ALA A 10 -13.94 -28.43 8.47
CA ALA A 10 -14.48 -27.71 9.62
C ALA A 10 -13.54 -26.61 10.15
N GLU A 11 -12.24 -26.69 9.84
CA GLU A 11 -11.21 -25.76 10.28
C GLU A 11 -10.93 -24.67 9.23
N LEU A 12 -11.52 -24.79 8.03
CA LEU A 12 -11.39 -23.78 7.00
C LEU A 12 -12.22 -22.54 7.35
N PRO A 13 -11.69 -21.34 7.07
CA PRO A 13 -12.45 -20.11 7.27
C PRO A 13 -13.71 -20.12 6.40
N SER A 14 -14.81 -19.67 6.99
CA SER A 14 -16.06 -19.43 6.27
C SER A 14 -15.90 -18.33 5.22
N SER A 15 -16.75 -18.33 4.19
CA SER A 15 -16.77 -17.27 3.18
C SER A 15 -16.96 -15.88 3.78
N ALA A 16 -17.69 -15.75 4.89
CA ALA A 16 -17.85 -14.49 5.62
C ALA A 16 -16.53 -14.01 6.26
N GLN A 17 -15.73 -14.93 6.81
CA GLN A 17 -14.40 -14.60 7.34
C GLN A 17 -13.46 -14.15 6.22
N LEU A 18 -13.46 -14.85 5.08
CA LEU A 18 -12.68 -14.46 3.91
C LEU A 18 -13.07 -13.06 3.43
N LEU A 19 -14.36 -12.80 3.22
CA LEU A 19 -14.84 -11.48 2.79
C LEU A 19 -14.44 -10.37 3.76
N ARG A 20 -14.59 -10.59 5.07
CA ARG A 20 -14.17 -9.63 6.10
C ARG A 20 -12.67 -9.34 6.01
N SER A 21 -11.84 -10.37 5.85
CA SER A 21 -10.39 -10.21 5.73
C SER A 21 -10.00 -9.45 4.46
N THR A 22 -10.67 -9.71 3.34
CA THR A 22 -10.44 -9.00 2.07
C THR A 22 -10.81 -7.53 2.18
N ILE A 23 -11.92 -7.19 2.83
CA ILE A 23 -12.32 -5.79 3.04
C ILE A 23 -11.28 -5.05 3.89
N ILE A 24 -10.80 -5.66 4.97
CA ILE A 24 -9.75 -5.07 5.81
C ILE A 24 -8.47 -4.86 5.00
N ALA A 25 -8.05 -5.87 4.23
CA ALA A 25 -6.88 -5.75 3.36
C ALA A 25 -7.02 -4.61 2.34
N MET A 26 -8.20 -4.47 1.73
CA MET A 26 -8.48 -3.39 0.78
C MET A 26 -8.38 -2.01 1.43
N ILE A 27 -8.93 -1.84 2.65
CA ILE A 27 -8.83 -0.59 3.40
C ILE A 27 -7.38 -0.27 3.74
N SER A 28 -6.61 -1.26 4.21
CA SER A 28 -5.19 -1.09 4.51
C SER A 28 -4.40 -0.70 3.25
N ALA A 29 -4.68 -1.33 2.11
CA ALA A 29 -4.05 -0.98 0.84
C ALA A 29 -4.38 0.46 0.42
N ALA A 30 -5.64 0.88 0.54
CA ALA A 30 -6.04 2.26 0.27
C ALA A 30 -5.34 3.25 1.20
N ALA A 31 -5.19 2.93 2.48
CA ALA A 31 -4.48 3.78 3.45
C ALA A 31 -3.00 3.94 3.07
N ILE A 32 -2.32 2.85 2.68
CA ILE A 32 -0.93 2.88 2.21
C ILE A 32 -0.82 3.70 0.92
N LEU A 33 -1.75 3.52 -0.01
CA LEU A 33 -1.79 4.26 -1.28
C LEU A 33 -1.80 5.78 -1.01
N VAL A 34 -2.70 6.26 -0.14
CA VAL A 34 -2.86 7.70 0.07
C VAL A 34 -1.80 8.33 1.00
N THR A 35 -1.23 7.57 1.93
CA THR A 35 -0.27 8.11 2.91
C THR A 35 1.19 7.88 2.54
N VAL A 36 1.49 6.91 1.67
CA VAL A 36 2.87 6.56 1.29
C VAL A 36 3.09 6.72 -0.20
N VAL A 37 2.29 6.05 -1.03
CA VAL A 37 2.55 5.98 -2.48
C VAL A 37 2.31 7.33 -3.15
N LEU A 38 1.16 7.97 -2.90
CA LEU A 38 0.85 9.28 -3.49
C LEU A 38 1.88 10.37 -3.10
N PRO A 39 2.26 10.52 -1.82
CA PRO A 39 3.32 11.46 -1.43
C PRO A 39 4.67 11.15 -2.09
N ALA A 40 5.11 9.89 -2.05
CA ALA A 40 6.44 9.50 -2.50
C ALA A 40 6.62 9.56 -4.02
N GLU A 41 5.57 9.27 -4.79
CA GLU A 41 5.67 9.21 -6.25
C GLU A 41 5.18 10.47 -6.95
N TYR A 42 4.17 11.14 -6.39
CA TYR A 42 3.47 12.24 -7.06
C TYR A 42 3.50 13.55 -6.27
N ALA A 43 4.15 13.59 -5.10
CA ALA A 43 4.13 14.74 -4.19
C ALA A 43 2.73 15.16 -3.73
N ILE A 44 1.73 14.28 -3.87
CA ILE A 44 0.35 14.55 -3.46
C ILE A 44 0.15 13.97 -2.06
N ASP A 45 -0.01 14.84 -1.06
CA ASP A 45 -0.24 14.43 0.32
C ASP A 45 -1.54 15.04 0.89
N PRO A 46 -2.67 14.33 0.79
CA PRO A 46 -3.94 14.80 1.33
C PRO A 46 -4.01 14.69 2.87
N THR A 47 -3.09 13.95 3.49
CA THR A 47 -3.14 13.65 4.93
C THR A 47 -2.13 14.45 5.76
N GLY A 48 -1.09 14.98 5.15
CA GLY A 48 0.05 15.63 5.81
C GLY A 48 1.09 14.64 6.38
N ILE A 49 0.77 13.34 6.40
CA ILE A 49 1.67 12.29 6.93
C ILE A 49 2.88 12.13 6.02
N GLY A 50 2.68 12.15 4.70
CA GLY A 50 3.77 12.01 3.75
C GLY A 50 4.80 13.12 3.89
N ARG A 51 4.36 14.35 4.13
CA ARG A 51 5.25 15.51 4.37
C ARG A 51 5.96 15.39 5.71
N ALA A 52 5.27 14.97 6.76
CA ALA A 52 5.89 14.75 8.07
C ALA A 52 6.98 13.65 8.04
N LEU A 53 6.84 12.67 7.14
CA LEU A 53 7.80 11.60 6.93
C LEU A 53 8.86 11.92 5.85
N GLY A 54 8.81 13.10 5.22
CA GLY A 54 9.72 13.51 4.14
C GLY A 54 9.50 12.79 2.80
N LEU A 55 8.40 12.06 2.63
CA LEU A 55 8.08 11.34 1.39
C LEU A 55 7.71 12.30 0.26
N VAL A 56 7.07 13.43 0.58
CA VAL A 56 6.66 14.42 -0.44
C VAL A 56 7.87 15.04 -1.13
N GLU A 57 8.93 15.34 -0.38
CA GLU A 57 10.17 15.90 -0.93
C GLU A 57 10.81 14.95 -1.95
N MET A 58 10.74 13.63 -1.71
CA MET A 58 11.19 12.63 -2.67
C MET A 58 10.39 12.68 -3.98
N GLY A 59 9.06 12.82 -3.89
CA GLY A 59 8.18 12.94 -5.05
C GLY A 59 8.43 14.20 -5.87
N GLU A 60 8.66 15.33 -5.20
CA GLU A 60 8.99 16.61 -5.85
C GLU A 60 10.31 16.51 -6.63
N ILE A 61 11.35 15.93 -6.02
CA ILE A 61 12.65 15.71 -6.67
C ILE A 61 12.50 14.80 -7.89
N LYS A 62 11.72 13.71 -7.78
CA LYS A 62 11.48 12.79 -8.90
C LYS A 62 10.81 13.51 -10.08
N ALA A 63 9.83 14.36 -9.82
CA ALA A 63 9.15 15.14 -10.85
C ALA A 63 10.11 16.12 -11.56
N GLN A 64 10.96 16.80 -10.80
CA GLN A 64 11.98 17.71 -11.35
C GLN A 64 12.97 16.98 -12.25
N LEU A 65 13.51 15.84 -11.80
CA LEU A 65 14.44 15.03 -12.58
C LEU A 65 13.81 14.50 -13.88
N ALA A 66 12.52 14.17 -13.86
CA ALA A 66 11.80 13.77 -15.06
C ALA A 66 11.66 14.91 -16.06
N GLU A 67 11.36 16.13 -15.59
CA GLU A 67 11.29 17.32 -16.44
C GLU A 67 12.66 17.69 -17.03
N GLU A 68 13.73 17.59 -16.23
CA GLU A 68 15.11 17.82 -16.70
C GLU A 68 15.50 16.82 -17.80
N ALA A 69 15.19 15.53 -17.60
CA ALA A 69 15.50 14.49 -18.59
C ALA A 69 14.73 14.63 -19.91
N GLU A 70 13.56 15.28 -19.91
CA GLU A 70 12.82 15.59 -21.14
C GLU A 70 13.39 16.78 -21.92
N ARG A 71 14.22 17.61 -21.26
CA ARG A 71 14.78 18.84 -21.82
C ARG A 71 16.20 18.68 -22.38
N ASP A 72 16.86 17.57 -22.09
CA ASP A 72 18.16 17.14 -22.65
C ASP A 72 18.00 16.30 -23.92
#